data_AF-A0A5C7JAJ5-F1
#
_entry.id   AF-A0A5C7JAJ5-F1
#
_cell.length_a   1.000
_cell.length_b   1.000
_cell.length_c   1.000
_cell.angle_alpha   90.00
_cell.angle_beta   90.00
_cell.angle_gamma   90.00
#
_symmetry.space_group_name_H-M   'P 1'
#
loop_
_entity.id
_entity.type
_entity.pdbx_description
1 polymer ?
#
loop_
_entity_poly.entity_id
_entity_poly.type
_entity_poly.pdbx_seq_one_letter_code
_entity_poly.pdbx_strand_id
1 'polypeptide(L)'
;MNPRNFLLSTDYPIDKVVYQTTRTVTVGAYGFSSTNFAHGLPFKPLLVAQYSPNASYIPLYAVGSFPVSAGIVLYNTAIEADATNIYLAISNNTASSVTFRFNIYAFQPSGTPEAITSHTSVAGDTFSISTDYNYTKLIMSGVTGWVSGASASVTHGQGIVPQVMVWRENQSDGRVSPVEVGSYDGSFGLDYLIRVTTSTVSFANIDPFPSPARYHYRIYADE
;
A
#
# COMPACT_ATOMS: atom_id res chain seq x y z
N MET A 1 -15.92 27.68 6.83
CA MET A 1 -14.95 28.00 5.77
C MET A 1 -15.16 26.96 4.67
N ASN A 2 -15.43 27.35 3.43
CA ASN A 2 -15.66 26.38 2.34
C ASN A 2 -14.29 25.95 1.79
N PRO A 3 -13.88 24.68 1.91
CA PRO A 3 -12.58 24.21 1.41
C PRO A 3 -12.43 24.38 -0.12
N ARG A 4 -13.52 24.62 -0.87
CA ARG A 4 -13.47 25.04 -2.28
C ARG A 4 -12.88 26.43 -2.51
N ASN A 5 -12.72 27.24 -1.46
CA ASN A 5 -12.09 28.56 -1.54
C ASN A 5 -10.57 28.50 -1.34
N PHE A 6 -10.00 27.31 -1.10
CA PHE A 6 -8.56 27.12 -1.07
C PHE A 6 -8.07 26.77 -2.48
N LEU A 7 -7.33 27.70 -3.09
CA LEU A 7 -6.62 27.46 -4.34
C LEU A 7 -5.32 26.72 -4.02
N LEU A 8 -5.37 25.39 -4.05
CA LEU A 8 -4.16 24.58 -4.04
C LEU A 8 -3.50 24.69 -5.42
N SER A 9 -2.34 25.35 -5.47
CA SER A 9 -1.49 25.42 -6.66
C SER A 9 -0.28 24.52 -6.43
N THR A 10 -0.23 23.38 -7.11
CA THR A 10 0.91 22.45 -7.11
C THR A 10 1.22 22.07 -8.55
N ASP A 11 2.50 22.11 -8.92
CA ASP A 11 2.99 21.63 -10.23
C ASP A 11 2.98 20.09 -10.31
N TYR A 12 2.77 19.43 -9.17
CA TYR A 12 2.72 17.97 -9.06
C TYR A 12 1.30 17.48 -8.78
N PRO A 13 0.85 16.39 -9.41
CA PRO A 13 -0.43 15.79 -9.08
C PRO A 13 -0.44 15.33 -7.61
N ILE A 14 -1.59 15.50 -6.95
CA ILE A 14 -1.83 14.89 -5.65
C ILE A 14 -2.48 13.55 -5.86
N ASP A 15 -2.00 12.56 -5.13
CA ASP A 15 -2.56 11.23 -5.18
C ASP A 15 -3.99 11.19 -4.64
N LYS A 16 -4.89 10.59 -5.39
CA LYS A 16 -6.32 10.55 -5.05
C LYS A 16 -6.64 9.24 -4.34
N VAL A 17 -7.07 9.35 -3.08
CA VAL A 17 -7.69 8.24 -2.36
C VAL A 17 -9.10 8.03 -2.91
N VAL A 18 -9.28 6.93 -3.63
CA VAL A 18 -10.56 6.59 -4.30
C VAL A 18 -11.46 5.70 -3.44
N TYR A 19 -10.92 5.13 -2.37
CA TYR A 19 -11.66 4.30 -1.42
C TYR A 19 -11.05 4.43 -0.03
N GLN A 20 -11.91 4.48 0.98
CA GLN A 20 -11.51 4.45 2.38
C GLN A 20 -12.55 3.68 3.20
N THR A 21 -12.09 2.80 4.09
CA THR A 21 -12.96 2.08 5.01
C THR A 21 -12.22 1.73 6.29
N THR A 22 -12.97 1.36 7.32
CA THR A 22 -12.42 0.76 8.54
C THR A 22 -12.99 -0.63 8.73
N ARG A 23 -12.20 -1.53 9.31
CA ARG A 23 -12.62 -2.90 9.60
C ARG A 23 -12.16 -3.31 10.99
N THR A 24 -12.98 -4.11 11.66
CA THR A 24 -12.60 -4.72 12.93
C THR A 24 -12.69 -6.22 12.78
N VAL A 25 -11.62 -6.93 13.16
CA VAL A 25 -11.58 -8.39 13.13
C VAL A 25 -11.03 -8.89 14.45
N THR A 26 -11.77 -9.77 15.12
CA THR A 26 -11.31 -10.46 16.33
C THR A 26 -10.73 -11.82 15.93
N VAL A 27 -9.52 -12.08 16.38
CA VAL A 27 -8.84 -13.37 16.16
C VAL A 27 -8.54 -13.98 17.53
N GLY A 28 -8.92 -15.25 17.69
CA GLY A 28 -8.68 -16.00 18.92
C GLY A 28 -7.19 -16.15 19.23
N ALA A 29 -6.88 -16.61 20.44
CA ALA A 29 -5.52 -16.97 20.84
C ALA A 29 -4.93 -18.00 19.88
N TYR A 30 -3.69 -17.78 19.43
CA TYR A 30 -3.01 -18.63 18.43
C TYR A 30 -3.84 -18.88 17.15
N GLY A 31 -4.73 -17.96 16.82
CA GLY A 31 -5.72 -18.12 15.78
C GLY A 31 -5.31 -17.51 14.44
N PHE A 32 -6.03 -17.92 13.40
CA PHE A 32 -5.99 -17.31 12.09
C PHE A 32 -7.41 -16.90 11.68
N SER A 33 -7.52 -15.77 10.99
CA SER A 33 -8.77 -15.32 10.39
C SER A 33 -8.51 -14.80 8.98
N SER A 34 -9.39 -15.17 8.05
CA SER A 34 -9.46 -14.57 6.73
C SER A 34 -10.87 -14.06 6.51
N THR A 35 -10.98 -12.83 6.03
CA THR A 35 -12.25 -12.20 5.70
C THR A 35 -12.12 -11.44 4.39
N ASN A 36 -13.25 -11.24 3.73
CA ASN A 36 -13.33 -10.42 2.53
C ASN A 36 -14.57 -9.56 2.54
N PHE A 37 -14.53 -8.47 1.78
CA PHE A 37 -15.66 -7.56 1.61
C PHE A 37 -15.57 -6.84 0.27
N ALA A 38 -16.73 -6.54 -0.32
CA ALA A 38 -16.80 -5.83 -1.58
C ALA A 38 -16.31 -4.38 -1.46
N HIS A 39 -15.55 -3.90 -2.45
CA HIS A 39 -15.06 -2.52 -2.51
C HIS A 39 -15.87 -1.61 -3.45
N GLY A 40 -16.66 -2.17 -4.37
CA GLY A 40 -17.55 -1.42 -5.27
C GLY A 40 -16.84 -0.63 -6.39
N LEU A 41 -15.51 -0.52 -6.35
CA LEU A 41 -14.71 0.03 -7.45
C LEU A 41 -14.75 -0.87 -8.71
N PRO A 42 -14.75 -0.28 -9.92
CA PRO A 42 -14.77 -1.01 -11.20
C PRO A 42 -13.38 -1.44 -11.71
N PHE A 43 -12.37 -1.40 -10.84
CA PHE A 43 -10.99 -1.81 -11.08
C PHE A 43 -10.42 -2.43 -9.81
N LYS A 44 -9.24 -3.04 -9.91
CA LYS A 44 -8.51 -3.61 -8.76
C LYS A 44 -7.81 -2.47 -8.00
N PRO A 45 -8.22 -2.11 -6.78
CA PRO A 45 -7.58 -1.02 -6.03
C PRO A 45 -6.14 -1.32 -5.62
N LEU A 46 -5.31 -0.27 -5.57
CA LEU A 46 -3.99 -0.31 -4.94
C LEU A 46 -4.14 -0.02 -3.44
N LEU A 47 -4.19 -1.08 -2.64
CA LEU A 47 -4.53 -0.98 -1.22
C LEU A 47 -3.35 -0.59 -0.33
N VAL A 48 -3.62 0.26 0.64
CA VAL A 48 -2.74 0.51 1.77
C VAL A 48 -3.58 0.38 3.02
N ALA A 49 -3.01 -0.26 4.04
CA ALA A 49 -3.72 -0.46 5.27
C ALA A 49 -2.79 -0.33 6.46
N GLN A 50 -3.37 0.15 7.55
CA GLN A 50 -2.75 0.19 8.86
C GLN A 50 -3.69 -0.48 9.86
N TYR A 51 -3.13 -1.05 10.92
CA TYR A 51 -3.90 -1.72 11.96
C TYR A 51 -3.41 -1.37 13.36
N SER A 52 -4.31 -1.48 14.33
CA SER A 52 -3.98 -1.43 15.75
C SER A 52 -4.72 -2.52 16.51
N PRO A 53 -4.07 -3.22 17.45
CA PRO A 53 -4.76 -4.10 18.40
C PRO A 53 -5.50 -3.32 19.49
N ASN A 54 -5.30 -1.99 19.58
CA ASN A 54 -5.89 -1.12 20.60
C ASN A 54 -7.04 -0.28 20.02
N ALA A 55 -8.05 0.02 20.84
CA ALA A 55 -9.15 0.90 20.49
C ALA A 55 -8.73 2.35 20.23
N SER A 56 -7.63 2.79 20.86
CA SER A 56 -7.09 4.13 20.68
C SER A 56 -6.26 4.31 19.41
N TYR A 57 -6.14 3.29 18.56
CA TYR A 57 -5.28 3.28 17.37
C TYR A 57 -3.79 3.56 17.65
N ILE A 58 -3.34 3.32 18.89
CA ILE A 58 -1.94 3.51 19.30
C ILE A 58 -1.49 2.24 20.04
N PRO A 59 -0.40 1.59 19.60
CA PRO A 59 0.38 1.88 18.40
C PRO A 59 -0.36 1.52 17.10
N LEU A 60 0.07 2.13 15.99
CA LEU A 60 -0.42 1.87 14.64
C LEU A 60 0.68 1.20 13.82
N TYR A 61 0.34 0.10 13.14
CA TYR A 61 1.27 -0.68 12.33
C TYR A 61 0.79 -0.71 10.88
N ALA A 62 1.71 -0.71 9.91
CA ALA A 62 1.35 -0.98 8.53
C ALA A 62 0.95 -2.45 8.36
N VAL A 63 0.01 -2.75 7.48
CA VAL A 63 -0.27 -4.14 7.10
C VAL A 63 0.96 -4.71 6.37
N GLY A 64 1.35 -5.94 6.72
CA GLY A 64 2.62 -6.55 6.34
C GLY A 64 3.74 -6.32 7.37
N SER A 65 3.61 -5.31 8.24
CA SER A 65 4.53 -5.13 9.36
C SER A 65 4.04 -5.85 10.62
N PHE A 66 5.00 -6.25 11.44
CA PHE A 66 4.77 -7.13 12.58
C PHE A 66 5.45 -6.59 13.84
N PRO A 67 4.71 -6.31 14.93
CA PRO A 67 5.34 -6.09 16.21
C PRO A 67 5.99 -7.38 16.70
N VAL A 68 7.22 -7.24 17.21
CA VAL A 68 8.01 -8.34 17.78
C VAL A 68 8.12 -8.12 19.29
N SER A 69 7.92 -9.18 20.06
CA SER A 69 8.18 -9.19 21.50
C SER A 69 8.99 -10.42 21.86
N ALA A 70 10.10 -10.24 22.58
CA ALA A 70 11.02 -11.32 22.94
C ALA A 70 11.46 -12.21 21.74
N GLY A 71 11.64 -11.60 20.57
CA GLY A 71 12.02 -12.31 19.34
C GLY A 71 10.88 -13.05 18.63
N ILE A 72 9.64 -12.95 19.12
CA ILE A 72 8.46 -13.59 18.54
C ILE A 72 7.60 -12.54 17.83
N VAL A 73 7.27 -12.82 16.56
CA VAL A 73 6.26 -12.07 15.80
C VAL A 73 4.90 -12.26 16.44
N LEU A 74 4.32 -11.19 16.95
CA LEU A 74 3.03 -11.26 17.64
C LEU A 74 1.87 -11.43 16.66
N TYR A 75 1.90 -10.69 15.56
CA TYR A 75 0.82 -10.65 14.58
C TYR A 75 1.40 -10.66 13.17
N ASN A 76 0.73 -11.33 12.24
CA ASN A 76 0.99 -11.20 10.81
C ASN A 76 -0.31 -10.76 10.13
N THR A 77 -0.20 -9.82 9.21
CA THR A 77 -1.35 -9.29 8.46
C THR A 77 -1.00 -9.20 7.00
N ALA A 78 -1.94 -9.56 6.14
CA ALA A 78 -1.85 -9.37 4.70
C ALA A 78 -3.16 -8.79 4.17
N ILE A 79 -3.06 -8.00 3.11
CA ILE A 79 -4.19 -7.39 2.42
C ILE A 79 -4.02 -7.52 0.92
N GLU A 80 -5.09 -7.89 0.23
CA GLU A 80 -5.10 -8.05 -1.23
C GLU A 80 -6.43 -7.54 -1.80
N ALA A 81 -6.45 -7.20 -3.08
CA ALA A 81 -7.68 -6.89 -3.81
C ALA A 81 -7.75 -7.65 -5.13
N ASP A 82 -8.95 -8.04 -5.52
CA ASP A 82 -9.28 -8.35 -6.91
C ASP A 82 -10.19 -7.28 -7.51
N ALA A 83 -10.95 -7.61 -8.55
CA ALA A 83 -11.86 -6.66 -9.21
C ALA A 83 -13.16 -6.41 -8.44
N THR A 84 -13.42 -7.15 -7.36
CA THR A 84 -14.69 -7.10 -6.60
C THR A 84 -14.47 -6.92 -5.10
N ASN A 85 -13.50 -7.62 -4.52
CA ASN A 85 -13.32 -7.77 -3.10
C ASN A 85 -11.94 -7.35 -2.63
N ILE A 86 -11.90 -6.85 -1.39
CA ILE A 86 -10.70 -6.74 -0.58
C ILE A 86 -10.66 -7.95 0.34
N TYR A 87 -9.49 -8.58 0.44
CA TYR A 87 -9.20 -9.72 1.29
C TYR A 87 -8.26 -9.29 2.41
N LEU A 88 -8.57 -9.68 3.64
CA LEU A 88 -7.72 -9.50 4.81
C LEU A 88 -7.40 -10.88 5.40
N ALA A 89 -6.13 -11.14 5.64
CA ALA A 89 -5.65 -12.31 6.35
C ALA A 89 -4.86 -11.88 7.60
N ILE A 90 -5.13 -12.51 8.73
CA ILE A 90 -4.61 -12.11 10.04
C ILE A 90 -4.25 -13.35 10.83
N SER A 91 -3.02 -13.43 11.34
CA SER A 91 -2.63 -14.39 12.37
C SER A 91 -2.38 -13.68 13.69
N ASN A 92 -2.84 -14.29 14.78
CA ASN A 92 -2.57 -13.87 16.14
C ASN A 92 -1.74 -14.95 16.83
N ASN A 93 -0.47 -14.67 17.12
CA ASN A 93 0.44 -15.62 17.74
C ASN A 93 0.50 -15.44 19.27
N THR A 94 -0.45 -14.72 19.87
CA THR A 94 -0.51 -14.50 21.31
C THR A 94 -1.46 -15.47 21.99
N ALA A 95 -1.29 -15.64 23.31
CA ALA A 95 -2.13 -16.50 24.14
C ALA A 95 -3.52 -15.91 24.45
N SER A 96 -3.82 -14.70 23.97
CA SER A 96 -5.11 -14.03 24.18
C SER A 96 -5.80 -13.74 22.86
N SER A 97 -7.13 -13.64 22.89
CA SER A 97 -7.88 -13.12 21.75
C SER A 97 -7.57 -11.63 21.56
N VAL A 98 -7.36 -11.21 20.31
CA VAL A 98 -7.03 -9.83 19.97
C VAL A 98 -8.03 -9.30 18.94
N THR A 99 -8.51 -8.08 19.16
CA THR A 99 -9.37 -7.35 18.21
C THR A 99 -8.55 -6.33 17.45
N PHE A 100 -8.33 -6.60 16.17
CA PHE A 100 -7.59 -5.75 15.25
C PHE A 100 -8.54 -4.73 14.62
N ARG A 101 -8.12 -3.47 14.61
CA ARG A 101 -8.84 -2.36 13.97
C ARG A 101 -8.00 -1.84 12.82
N PHE A 102 -8.53 -1.93 11.61
CA PHE A 102 -7.88 -1.57 10.37
C PHE A 102 -8.42 -0.25 9.84
N ASN A 103 -7.52 0.61 9.37
CA ASN A 103 -7.81 1.73 8.48
C ASN A 103 -7.26 1.37 7.10
N ILE A 104 -8.12 1.34 6.09
CA ILE A 104 -7.80 0.88 4.75
C ILE A 104 -8.13 2.00 3.78
N TYR A 105 -7.17 2.33 2.93
CA TYR A 105 -7.34 3.29 1.85
C TYR A 105 -6.84 2.67 0.54
N ALA A 106 -7.35 3.17 -0.58
CA ALA A 106 -6.93 2.70 -1.88
C ALA A 106 -6.68 3.83 -2.86
N PHE A 107 -5.73 3.57 -3.75
CA PHE A 107 -5.46 4.39 -4.92
C PHE A 107 -5.92 3.69 -6.20
N GLN A 108 -6.17 4.47 -7.23
CA GLN A 108 -6.44 3.97 -8.57
C GLN A 108 -5.14 3.48 -9.26
N PRO A 109 -5.14 2.35 -9.97
CA PRO A 109 -4.00 1.96 -10.80
C PRO A 109 -3.75 2.93 -11.97
N SER A 110 -2.49 3.20 -12.29
CA SER A 110 -2.12 4.01 -13.47
C SER A 110 -2.66 3.40 -14.77
N GLY A 111 -3.13 4.24 -15.69
CA GLY A 111 -3.71 3.80 -16.97
C GLY A 111 -5.19 3.43 -16.92
N THR A 112 -5.82 3.47 -15.74
CA THR A 112 -7.29 3.36 -15.62
C THR A 112 -7.93 4.71 -15.99
N PRO A 113 -9.00 4.76 -16.81
CA PRO A 113 -9.62 6.02 -17.22
C PRO A 113 -10.09 6.88 -16.03
N GLU A 114 -9.69 8.15 -15.98
CA GLU A 114 -10.04 9.08 -14.88
C GLU A 114 -11.55 9.33 -14.74
N ALA A 115 -12.30 9.22 -15.84
CA ALA A 115 -13.75 9.44 -15.87
C ALA A 115 -14.55 8.46 -14.99
N ILE A 116 -13.91 7.39 -14.50
CA ILE A 116 -14.53 6.34 -13.69
C ILE A 116 -14.52 6.67 -12.19
N THR A 117 -13.66 7.58 -11.74
CA THR A 117 -13.58 8.05 -10.34
C THR A 117 -13.67 9.58 -10.31
N SER A 118 -14.82 10.13 -10.67
CA SER A 118 -15.02 11.58 -10.68
C SER A 118 -14.91 12.24 -9.30
N HIS A 119 -14.83 11.45 -8.22
CA HIS A 119 -14.82 11.94 -6.84
C HIS A 119 -13.76 11.21 -6.00
N THR A 120 -13.06 11.98 -5.15
CA THR A 120 -12.30 11.45 -4.00
C THR A 120 -13.27 10.68 -3.09
N SER A 121 -12.79 9.74 -2.29
CA SER A 121 -13.65 9.13 -1.26
C SER A 121 -14.32 10.22 -0.41
N VAL A 122 -15.58 10.02 0.00
CA VAL A 122 -16.34 11.02 0.78
C VAL A 122 -15.61 11.45 2.06
N ALA A 123 -14.84 10.54 2.67
CA ALA A 123 -13.98 10.88 3.80
C ALA A 123 -12.85 11.85 3.41
N GLY A 124 -12.25 11.66 2.23
CA GLY A 124 -11.28 12.58 1.64
C GLY A 124 -11.88 13.92 1.18
N ASP A 125 -13.19 14.02 0.93
CA ASP A 125 -13.84 15.31 0.61
C ASP A 125 -13.89 16.26 1.83
N THR A 126 -13.77 15.72 3.04
CA THR A 126 -13.69 16.51 4.29
C THR A 126 -12.25 16.86 4.68
N PHE A 127 -11.28 16.39 3.90
CA PHE A 127 -9.87 16.67 4.13
C PHE A 127 -9.59 18.17 4.01
N SER A 128 -9.06 18.74 5.08
CA SER A 128 -8.59 20.12 5.08
C SER A 128 -7.08 20.11 4.91
N ILE A 129 -6.61 20.72 3.82
CA ILE A 129 -5.19 20.97 3.60
C ILE A 129 -4.75 22.02 4.63
N SER A 130 -3.88 21.61 5.55
CA SER A 130 -3.16 22.50 6.45
C SER A 130 -1.75 22.67 5.91
N THR A 131 -1.36 23.92 5.70
CA THR A 131 0.00 24.29 5.27
C THR A 131 1.08 23.95 6.29
N ASP A 132 0.68 23.61 7.52
CA ASP A 132 1.60 23.19 8.57
C ASP A 132 2.11 21.75 8.36
N TYR A 133 1.48 20.97 7.47
CA TYR A 133 1.91 19.62 7.10
C TYR A 133 2.49 19.60 5.69
N ASN A 134 3.65 18.94 5.56
CA ASN A 134 4.19 18.55 4.25
C ASN A 134 3.34 17.39 3.70
N TYR A 135 2.54 17.67 2.67
CA TYR A 135 1.84 16.63 1.94
C TYR A 135 2.75 16.04 0.88
N THR A 136 2.85 14.71 0.84
CA THR A 136 3.69 14.00 -0.14
C THR A 136 3.18 14.28 -1.55
N LYS A 137 4.11 14.73 -2.42
CA LYS A 137 3.79 15.09 -3.80
C LYS A 137 4.09 13.90 -4.70
N LEU A 138 3.13 13.46 -5.50
CA LEU A 138 3.36 12.36 -6.42
C LEU A 138 4.20 12.86 -7.61
N ILE A 139 5.42 12.34 -7.73
CA ILE A 139 6.33 12.66 -8.84
C ILE A 139 6.02 11.77 -10.04
N MET A 140 5.85 10.48 -9.77
CA MET A 140 5.74 9.46 -10.81
C MET A 140 4.87 8.31 -10.31
N SER A 141 4.00 7.82 -11.19
CA SER A 141 3.31 6.54 -10.98
C SER A 141 3.31 5.75 -12.28
N GLY A 142 3.17 4.44 -12.18
CA GLY A 142 3.09 3.61 -13.37
C GLY A 142 2.91 2.14 -13.07
N VAL A 143 2.94 1.38 -14.15
CA VAL A 143 2.93 -0.08 -14.13
C VAL A 143 4.10 -0.56 -14.96
N THR A 144 4.89 -1.47 -14.39
CA THR A 144 5.94 -2.16 -15.13
C THR A 144 5.61 -3.65 -15.23
N GLY A 145 5.72 -4.20 -16.43
CA GLY A 145 5.51 -5.62 -16.68
C GLY A 145 6.69 -6.44 -16.16
N TRP A 146 6.41 -7.68 -15.75
CA TRP A 146 7.48 -8.62 -15.45
C TRP A 146 7.93 -9.37 -16.70
N VAL A 147 9.25 -9.53 -16.85
CA VAL A 147 9.86 -10.44 -17.83
C VAL A 147 10.67 -11.45 -17.03
N SER A 148 10.28 -12.72 -17.10
CA SER A 148 10.91 -13.81 -16.35
C SER A 148 12.43 -13.81 -16.51
N GLY A 149 13.16 -13.80 -15.40
CA GLY A 149 14.63 -13.85 -15.37
C GLY A 149 15.35 -12.52 -15.56
N ALA A 150 14.63 -11.38 -15.63
CA ALA A 150 15.21 -10.05 -15.71
C ALA A 150 14.72 -9.16 -14.56
N SER A 151 15.58 -8.29 -14.03
CA SER A 151 15.12 -7.19 -13.19
C SER A 151 14.43 -6.14 -14.06
N ALA A 152 13.32 -5.58 -13.55
CA ALA A 152 12.73 -4.38 -14.13
C ALA A 152 13.24 -3.15 -13.36
N SER A 153 13.38 -2.02 -14.03
CA SER A 153 13.77 -0.77 -13.38
C SER A 153 13.06 0.43 -13.98
N VAL A 154 12.73 1.40 -13.13
CA VAL A 154 12.15 2.69 -13.53
C VAL A 154 13.07 3.80 -13.05
N THR A 155 13.47 4.68 -13.96
CA THR A 155 14.30 5.85 -13.66
C THR A 155 13.41 7.03 -13.22
N HIS A 156 13.68 7.60 -12.04
CA HIS A 156 12.97 8.77 -11.50
C HIS A 156 13.82 10.03 -11.41
N GLY A 157 15.16 9.91 -11.46
CA GLY A 157 16.08 11.05 -11.64
C GLY A 157 16.06 12.12 -10.55
N GLN A 158 15.66 11.78 -9.32
CA GLN A 158 15.47 12.77 -8.26
C GLN A 158 16.77 13.23 -7.59
N GLY A 159 17.86 12.46 -7.71
CA GLY A 159 19.13 12.76 -7.03
C GLY A 159 19.11 12.48 -5.52
N ILE A 160 17.94 12.13 -4.98
CA ILE A 160 17.69 11.67 -3.60
C ILE A 160 16.99 10.31 -3.66
N VAL A 161 16.99 9.58 -2.54
CA VAL A 161 16.22 8.33 -2.39
C VAL A 161 14.78 8.70 -2.01
N PRO A 162 13.80 8.58 -2.93
CA PRO A 162 12.42 8.99 -2.66
C PRO A 162 11.66 7.96 -1.83
N GLN A 163 10.54 8.37 -1.25
CA GLN A 163 9.54 7.44 -0.76
C GLN A 163 8.86 6.74 -1.94
N VAL A 164 8.75 5.41 -1.88
CA VAL A 164 8.15 4.58 -2.93
C VAL A 164 7.13 3.65 -2.33
N MET A 165 5.98 3.55 -2.97
CA MET A 165 4.98 2.53 -2.69
C MET A 165 4.87 1.60 -3.89
N VAL A 166 4.86 0.30 -3.62
CA VAL A 166 4.78 -0.73 -4.66
C VAL A 166 3.67 -1.73 -4.34
N TRP A 167 2.99 -2.16 -5.39
CA TRP A 167 2.06 -3.28 -5.35
C TRP A 167 2.45 -4.29 -6.41
N ARG A 168 2.30 -5.57 -6.11
CA ARG A 168 2.42 -6.66 -7.09
C ARG A 168 1.05 -7.11 -7.53
N GLU A 169 0.90 -7.43 -8.81
CA GLU A 169 -0.25 -8.15 -9.33
C GLU A 169 0.18 -9.60 -9.60
N ASN A 170 -0.39 -10.55 -8.87
CA ASN A 170 -0.06 -11.97 -8.97
C ASN A 170 -0.47 -12.53 -10.35
N GLN A 171 0.41 -13.29 -11.00
CA GLN A 171 0.09 -13.88 -12.31
C GLN A 171 -1.00 -14.95 -12.25
N SER A 172 -1.09 -15.68 -11.13
CA SER A 172 -1.99 -16.84 -10.99
C SER A 172 -3.46 -16.48 -10.84
N ASP A 173 -3.76 -15.41 -10.09
CA ASP A 173 -5.14 -15.02 -9.73
C ASP A 173 -5.44 -13.55 -10.02
N GLY A 174 -4.45 -12.79 -10.48
CA GLY A 174 -4.58 -11.37 -10.78
C GLY A 174 -4.83 -10.50 -9.53
N ARG A 175 -4.66 -11.02 -8.32
CA ARG A 175 -4.82 -10.22 -7.11
C ARG A 175 -3.68 -9.23 -6.95
N VAL A 176 -4.01 -8.05 -6.43
CA VAL A 176 -3.07 -6.97 -6.16
C VAL A 176 -2.80 -6.89 -4.67
N SER A 177 -1.52 -6.93 -4.27
CA SER A 177 -1.10 -6.82 -2.87
C SER A 177 0.01 -5.77 -2.73
N PRO A 178 0.09 -5.03 -1.61
CA PRO A 178 1.24 -4.18 -1.34
C PRO A 178 2.50 -5.03 -1.19
N VAL A 179 3.64 -4.43 -1.52
CA VAL A 179 4.97 -5.02 -1.38
C VAL A 179 5.81 -4.08 -0.53
N GLU A 180 6.48 -4.63 0.48
CA GLU A 180 7.40 -3.86 1.30
C GLU A 180 8.66 -3.50 0.51
N VAL A 181 9.13 -2.25 0.65
CA VAL A 181 10.40 -1.83 0.06
C VAL A 181 11.54 -2.43 0.89
N GLY A 182 12.26 -3.35 0.28
CA GLY A 182 13.28 -4.15 0.97
C GLY A 182 14.58 -3.40 1.25
N SER A 183 14.98 -2.47 0.38
CA SER A 183 16.22 -1.72 0.58
C SER A 183 16.16 -0.31 0.02
N TYR A 184 16.57 0.64 0.85
CA TYR A 184 16.91 2.01 0.48
C TYR A 184 18.44 2.13 0.47
N ASP A 185 19.02 2.45 -0.70
CA ASP A 185 20.46 2.70 -0.89
C ASP A 185 21.45 1.55 -0.51
N GLY A 186 20.97 0.31 -0.41
CA GLY A 186 21.80 -0.88 -0.13
C GLY A 186 21.97 -1.83 -1.32
N SER A 187 22.76 -2.88 -1.15
CA SER A 187 22.83 -4.02 -2.08
C SER A 187 21.59 -4.91 -1.93
N PHE A 188 21.18 -5.63 -2.98
CA PHE A 188 20.19 -6.70 -2.83
C PHE A 188 20.73 -7.77 -1.87
N GLY A 189 20.19 -7.84 -0.65
CA GLY A 189 20.14 -9.09 0.09
C GLY A 189 19.25 -10.09 -0.66
N LEU A 190 19.40 -11.38 -0.36
CA LEU A 190 18.64 -12.47 -1.00
C LEU A 190 17.11 -12.39 -0.77
N ASP A 191 16.63 -11.41 -0.01
CA ASP A 191 15.24 -11.31 0.44
C ASP A 191 14.48 -10.05 -0.07
N TYR A 192 15.14 -9.15 -0.82
CA TYR A 192 14.54 -7.86 -1.19
C TYR A 192 13.98 -7.80 -2.63
N LEU A 193 12.65 -7.74 -2.74
CA LEU A 193 11.94 -7.63 -4.01
C LEU A 193 12.03 -6.23 -4.65
N ILE A 194 12.24 -5.18 -3.85
CA ILE A 194 12.24 -3.79 -4.32
C ILE A 194 13.44 -3.05 -3.76
N ARG A 195 14.17 -2.35 -4.63
CA ARG A 195 15.31 -1.50 -4.28
C ARG A 195 15.07 -0.07 -4.78
N VAL A 196 15.27 0.90 -3.92
CA VAL A 196 15.17 2.32 -4.27
C VAL A 196 16.54 2.97 -4.12
N THR A 197 16.99 3.67 -5.16
CA THR A 197 18.26 4.40 -5.21
C THR A 197 17.98 5.89 -5.44
N THR A 198 19.03 6.70 -5.60
CA THR A 198 18.89 8.12 -5.93
C THR A 198 18.36 8.39 -7.34
N SER A 199 18.32 7.38 -8.21
CA SER A 199 17.97 7.54 -9.63
C SER A 199 16.96 6.52 -10.15
N THR A 200 16.87 5.34 -9.53
CA THR A 200 16.04 4.23 -10.00
C THR A 200 15.30 3.50 -8.87
N VAL A 201 14.11 3.00 -9.21
CA VAL A 201 13.43 1.93 -8.49
C VAL A 201 13.63 0.64 -9.27
N SER A 202 14.20 -0.38 -8.65
CA SER A 202 14.44 -1.69 -9.24
C SER A 202 13.54 -2.75 -8.61
N PHE A 203 13.00 -3.62 -9.44
CA PHE A 203 12.09 -4.69 -9.08
C PHE A 203 12.79 -6.02 -9.38
N ALA A 204 13.02 -6.82 -8.34
CA ALA A 204 13.59 -8.15 -8.42
C ALA A 204 12.54 -9.16 -7.96
N ASN A 205 12.52 -10.34 -8.59
CA ASN A 205 11.83 -11.49 -8.03
C ASN A 205 12.86 -12.50 -7.55
N ILE A 206 12.97 -12.66 -6.24
CA ILE A 206 13.83 -13.68 -5.61
C ILE A 206 12.97 -14.88 -5.13
N ASP A 207 11.64 -14.78 -5.26
CA ASP A 207 10.70 -15.75 -4.72
C ASP A 207 10.25 -16.76 -5.79
N PRO A 208 10.38 -18.08 -5.56
CA PRO A 208 9.91 -19.12 -6.48
C PRO A 208 8.37 -19.27 -6.56
N PHE A 209 7.58 -18.43 -5.87
CA PHE A 209 6.12 -18.51 -5.79
C PHE A 209 5.42 -17.26 -6.31
N PRO A 210 4.25 -17.46 -6.95
CA PRO A 210 4.06 -17.19 -8.37
C PRO A 210 4.59 -15.82 -8.81
N SER A 211 5.38 -15.84 -9.89
CA SER A 211 5.91 -14.64 -10.53
C SER A 211 4.85 -13.55 -10.64
N PRO A 212 5.16 -12.31 -10.23
CA PRO A 212 4.24 -11.20 -10.44
C PRO A 212 4.04 -11.03 -11.94
N ALA A 213 2.80 -10.78 -12.37
CA ALA A 213 2.55 -10.38 -13.76
C ALA A 213 3.09 -8.97 -14.00
N ARG A 214 2.89 -8.08 -13.01
CA ARG A 214 3.24 -6.65 -13.09
C ARG A 214 3.48 -6.08 -11.70
N TYR A 215 4.23 -4.98 -11.64
CA TYR A 215 4.32 -4.12 -10.47
C TYR A 215 3.67 -2.77 -10.76
N HIS A 216 2.82 -2.32 -9.85
CA HIS A 216 2.31 -0.96 -9.81
C HIS A 216 3.17 -0.17 -8.83
N TYR A 217 3.51 1.08 -9.16
CA TYR A 217 4.39 1.88 -8.32
C TYR A 217 3.96 3.35 -8.26
N ARG A 218 4.29 3.99 -7.14
CA ARG A 218 4.12 5.43 -6.88
C ARG A 218 5.37 5.96 -6.18
N ILE A 219 5.92 7.05 -6.68
CA ILE A 219 7.15 7.69 -6.22
C ILE A 219 6.81 9.12 -5.78
N TYR A 220 7.18 9.47 -4.56
CA TYR A 220 6.83 10.74 -3.95
C TYR A 220 8.07 11.63 -3.74
N ALA A 221 7.89 12.94 -3.89
CA ALA A 221 8.84 13.96 -3.49
C ALA A 221 8.56 14.28 -2.03
N ASP A 222 9.63 14.24 -1.24
CA ASP A 222 9.68 14.62 0.18
C ASP A 222 9.29 13.50 1.19
N GLU A 223 10.20 13.23 2.12
CA GLU A 223 9.98 13.46 3.57
C GLU A 223 11.03 14.46 4.05
#